data_AF-A0A1W1DGV0-F1
#
_entry.id   AF-A0A1W1DGV0-F1
#
_cell.length_a   1.000
_cell.length_b   1.000
_cell.length_c   1.000
_cell.angle_alpha   90.00
_cell.angle_beta   90.00
_cell.angle_gamma   90.00
#
_symmetry.space_group_name_H-M   'P 1'
#
loop_
_entity.id
_entity.type
_entity.pdbx_description
1 polymer ?
#
loop_
_entity_poly.entity_id
_entity_poly.type
_entity_poly.pdbx_seq_one_letter_code
_entity_poly.pdbx_strand_id
1 'polypeptide(L)'
;MKDNIKTLADGLAAYKQEKYKEAAKILTVLANQGDAEAQFKLGVMFKHGIGVPQNDTEAMSWLRKSSDQNHEHAKLIVDVVDRESEDSTPHQG
;
A
#
# COMPACT_ATOMS: atom_id res chain seq x y z
N MET A 1 -7.79 -27.96 -6.74
CA MET A 1 -8.47 -26.76 -7.26
C MET A 1 -7.53 -25.61 -6.98
N LYS A 2 -6.95 -24.98 -8.00
CA LYS A 2 -6.13 -23.79 -7.80
C LYS A 2 -7.11 -22.67 -7.59
N ASP A 3 -7.50 -22.41 -6.35
CA ASP A 3 -8.16 -21.15 -6.03
C ASP A 3 -7.34 -20.07 -6.72
N ASN A 4 -8.02 -19.37 -7.62
CA ASN A 4 -7.45 -18.37 -8.50
C ASN A 4 -7.12 -17.14 -7.64
N ILE A 5 -6.20 -17.33 -6.69
CA ILE A 5 -5.75 -16.34 -5.72
C ILE A 5 -5.04 -15.29 -6.55
N LYS A 6 -5.81 -14.25 -6.90
CA LYS A 6 -5.33 -13.11 -7.66
C LYS A 6 -4.31 -12.40 -6.80
N THR A 7 -3.06 -12.39 -7.25
CA THR A 7 -1.97 -11.71 -6.55
C THR A 7 -1.82 -10.27 -7.05
N LEU A 8 -1.13 -9.44 -6.28
CA LEU A 8 -0.81 -8.08 -6.70
C LEU A 8 -0.02 -8.08 -8.02
N ALA A 9 0.87 -9.06 -8.20
CA ALA A 9 1.64 -9.25 -9.43
C ALA A 9 0.73 -9.47 -10.65
N ASP A 10 -0.36 -10.22 -10.50
CA ASP A 10 -1.34 -10.43 -11.59
C ASP A 10 -2.06 -9.12 -11.94
N GLY A 11 -2.43 -8.33 -10.92
CA GLY A 11 -3.03 -7.01 -11.11
C GLY A 11 -2.10 -6.05 -11.87
N LEU A 12 -0.83 -6.01 -11.48
CA LEU A 12 0.20 -5.19 -12.12
C LEU A 12 0.55 -5.69 -13.54
N ALA A 13 0.59 -7.00 -13.74
CA ALA A 13 0.79 -7.60 -15.06
C ALA A 13 -0.36 -7.27 -16.00
N ALA A 14 -1.61 -7.32 -15.53
CA ALA A 14 -2.77 -6.88 -16.28
C ALA A 14 -2.69 -5.38 -16.61
N TYR A 15 -2.24 -4.54 -15.67
CA TYR A 15 -2.03 -3.11 -15.90
C TYR A 15 -0.99 -2.84 -16.99
N LYS A 16 0.13 -3.57 -16.98
CA LYS A 16 1.16 -3.50 -18.03
C LYS A 16 0.68 -3.99 -19.39
N GLN A 17 -0.29 -4.90 -19.41
CA GLN A 17 -0.93 -5.40 -20.63
C GLN A 17 -2.10 -4.51 -21.09
N GLU A 18 -2.25 -3.31 -20.53
CA GLU A 18 -3.35 -2.38 -20.83
C GLU A 18 -4.75 -2.95 -20.51
N LYS A 19 -4.80 -4.06 -19.76
CA LYS A 19 -6.04 -4.71 -19.30
C LYS A 19 -6.52 -4.03 -18.03
N TYR A 20 -6.79 -2.74 -18.13
CA TYR A 20 -7.12 -1.89 -16.98
C TYR A 20 -8.36 -2.37 -16.22
N LYS A 21 -9.40 -2.84 -16.92
CA LYS A 21 -10.61 -3.39 -16.27
C LYS A 21 -10.31 -4.64 -15.44
N GLU A 22 -9.36 -5.45 -15.89
CA GLU A 22 -8.98 -6.68 -15.20
C GLU A 22 -8.06 -6.39 -14.02
N ALA A 23 -7.08 -5.51 -14.24
CA ALA A 23 -6.22 -4.97 -13.19
C ALA A 23 -7.07 -4.35 -12.06
N ALA A 24 -8.06 -3.51 -12.41
CA ALA A 24 -8.98 -2.91 -11.46
C ALA A 24 -9.69 -3.98 -10.61
N LYS A 25 -10.27 -4.99 -11.25
CA LYS A 25 -10.95 -6.09 -10.54
C LYS A 25 -10.02 -6.82 -9.57
N ILE A 26 -8.78 -7.11 -9.99
CA ILE A 26 -7.79 -7.77 -9.13
C ILE A 26 -7.46 -6.87 -7.93
N LEU A 27 -7.15 -5.61 -8.18
CA LEU A 27 -6.81 -4.63 -7.16
C LEU A 27 -7.97 -4.36 -6.21
N THR A 28 -9.23 -4.38 -6.68
CA THR A 28 -10.41 -4.27 -5.82
C THR A 28 -10.53 -5.45 -4.86
N VAL A 29 -10.29 -6.68 -5.34
CA VAL A 29 -10.32 -7.86 -4.47
C VAL A 29 -9.25 -7.77 -3.39
N LEU A 30 -8.01 -7.44 -3.76
CA LEU A 30 -6.90 -7.29 -2.83
C LEU A 30 -7.08 -6.11 -1.87
N ALA A 31 -7.59 -4.98 -2.36
CA ALA A 31 -7.87 -3.81 -1.53
C ALA A 31 -8.92 -4.11 -0.45
N ASN A 32 -9.94 -4.91 -0.80
CA ASN A 32 -10.94 -5.40 0.16
C ASN A 32 -10.39 -6.43 1.15
N GLN A 33 -9.34 -7.18 0.76
CA GLN A 33 -8.61 -8.07 1.68
C GLN A 33 -7.68 -7.30 2.63
N GLY A 34 -7.56 -5.97 2.45
CA GLY A 34 -6.73 -5.14 3.28
C GLY A 34 -5.30 -4.96 2.76
N ASP A 35 -5.01 -5.28 1.50
CA ASP A 35 -3.68 -5.05 0.93
C ASP A 35 -3.44 -3.55 0.67
N ALA A 36 -2.51 -2.94 1.42
CA ALA A 36 -2.21 -1.52 1.33
C ALA A 36 -1.75 -1.10 -0.07
N GLU A 37 -0.94 -1.91 -0.75
CA GLU A 37 -0.43 -1.57 -2.08
C GLU A 37 -1.57 -1.63 -3.11
N ALA A 38 -2.47 -2.61 -3.01
CA ALA A 38 -3.64 -2.69 -3.85
C ALA A 38 -4.63 -1.53 -3.62
N GLN A 39 -4.84 -1.13 -2.37
CA GLN A 39 -5.65 0.05 -2.04
C GLN A 39 -5.06 1.32 -2.67
N PHE A 40 -3.74 1.50 -2.59
CA PHE A 40 -3.06 2.63 -3.22
C PHE A 40 -3.25 2.64 -4.73
N LYS A 41 -2.99 1.50 -5.40
CA LYS A 41 -3.13 1.37 -6.85
C LYS A 41 -4.57 1.57 -7.32
N LEU A 42 -5.54 1.02 -6.60
CA LEU A 42 -6.97 1.20 -6.90
C LEU A 42 -7.37 2.68 -6.78
N GLY A 43 -6.87 3.38 -5.75
CA GLY A 43 -7.09 4.81 -5.60
C GLY A 43 -6.53 5.62 -6.78
N VAL A 44 -5.32 5.31 -7.24
CA VAL A 44 -4.74 5.93 -8.45
C VAL A 44 -5.60 5.65 -9.68
N MET A 45 -6.11 4.44 -9.83
CA MET A 45 -6.98 4.08 -10.96
C MET A 45 -8.29 4.87 -10.95
N PHE A 46 -8.91 5.07 -9.78
CA PHE A 46 -10.09 5.93 -9.64
C PHE A 46 -9.79 7.40 -9.93
N LYS A 47 -8.62 7.92 -9.52
CA LYS A 47 -8.22 9.31 -9.80
C LYS A 47 -8.04 9.58 -11.30
N HIS A 48 -7.54 8.59 -12.03
CA HIS A 48 -7.25 8.74 -13.47
C HIS A 48 -8.32 8.12 -14.38
N GLY A 49 -9.36 7.50 -13.83
CA GLY A 49 -10.40 6.81 -14.63
C GLY A 49 -9.87 5.60 -15.42
N ILE A 50 -8.83 4.93 -14.91
CA ILE A 50 -8.15 3.85 -15.63
C ILE A 50 -8.87 2.54 -15.33
N GLY A 51 -9.66 2.02 -16.28
CA GLY A 51 -10.38 0.74 -16.11
C GLY A 51 -11.54 0.76 -15.12
N VAL A 52 -11.72 1.87 -14.40
CA VAL A 52 -12.83 2.22 -13.50
C VAL A 52 -13.31 3.63 -13.84
N PRO A 53 -14.56 3.99 -13.54
CA PRO A 53 -15.02 5.37 -13.70
C PRO A 53 -14.19 6.30 -12.82
N GLN A 54 -13.82 7.48 -13.35
CA GLN A 54 -13.09 8.46 -12.56
C GLN A 54 -13.94 8.91 -11.37
N ASN A 55 -13.37 8.82 -10.16
CA ASN A 55 -14.02 9.25 -8.94
C ASN A 55 -12.98 9.64 -7.89
N ASP A 56 -12.74 10.94 -7.77
CA ASP A 56 -11.72 11.48 -6.87
C ASP A 56 -12.07 11.23 -5.39
N THR A 57 -13.35 11.18 -5.04
CA THR A 57 -13.80 10.88 -3.68
C THR A 57 -13.47 9.44 -3.27
N GLU A 58 -13.78 8.47 -4.13
CA GLU A 58 -13.38 7.07 -3.94
C GLU A 58 -11.86 6.94 -3.92
N ALA A 59 -11.17 7.61 -4.85
CA ALA A 59 -9.71 7.59 -4.94
C ALA A 59 -9.04 8.01 -3.62
N MET A 60 -9.46 9.14 -3.05
CA MET A 60 -8.93 9.64 -1.79
C MET A 60 -9.25 8.70 -0.62
N SER A 61 -10.43 8.09 -0.60
CA SER A 61 -10.81 7.10 0.42
C SER A 61 -9.87 5.89 0.41
N TRP A 62 -9.58 5.33 -0.77
CA TRP A 62 -8.66 4.20 -0.92
C TRP A 62 -7.21 4.55 -0.63
N LEU A 63 -6.74 5.72 -1.11
CA LEU A 63 -5.39 6.22 -0.82
C LEU A 63 -5.18 6.43 0.68
N ARG A 64 -6.18 6.98 1.39
CA ARG A 64 -6.10 7.18 2.84
C ARG A 64 -5.96 5.86 3.60
N LYS A 65 -6.75 4.84 3.24
CA LYS A 65 -6.64 3.49 3.82
C LYS A 65 -5.25 2.88 3.62
N SER A 66 -4.66 3.06 2.43
CA SER A 66 -3.31 2.54 2.14
C SER A 66 -2.21 3.23 2.96
N SER A 67 -2.37 4.51 3.25
CA SER A 67 -1.40 5.31 4.02
C SER A 67 -1.40 4.93 5.49
N ASP A 68 -2.57 4.64 6.07
CA ASP A 68 -2.69 4.26 7.49
C ASP A 68 -1.94 2.93 7.75
N GLN A 69 -2.06 1.96 6.85
CA GLN A 69 -1.36 0.67 6.99
C GLN A 69 0.14 0.73 6.69
N ASN A 70 0.59 1.58 5.78
CA ASN A 70 2.03 1.79 5.54
C ASN A 70 2.69 2.53 6.73
N HIS A 71 1.97 3.45 7.37
CA HIS A 71 2.47 4.10 8.59
C HIS A 71 2.55 3.13 9.78
N GLU A 72 1.66 2.14 9.90
CA GLU A 72 1.79 1.11 10.95
C GLU A 72 3.03 0.24 10.76
N HIS A 73 3.36 -0.17 9.53
CA HIS A 73 4.62 -0.89 9.27
C HIS A 73 5.86 0.01 9.47
N ALA A 74 5.77 1.30 9.16
CA ALA A 74 6.84 2.25 9.40
C ALA A 74 7.03 2.60 10.88
N LYS A 75 6.03 2.35 11.74
CA LYS A 75 6.11 2.65 13.18
C LYS A 75 6.91 1.62 13.98
N LEU A 76 7.19 0.44 13.43
CA LEU A 76 7.92 -0.62 14.15
C LEU A 76 9.45 -0.48 14.07
N ILE A 77 10.00 0.48 13.31
CA ILE A 77 11.45 0.67 13.16
C ILE A 77 12.04 1.81 14.01
N VAL A 78 11.28 2.42 14.93
CA VAL A 78 11.80 3.52 15.78
C VAL A 78 12.05 3.12 17.24
N ASP A 79 11.91 1.85 17.62
CA ASP A 79 12.18 1.41 19.01
C ASP A 79 13.58 0.78 19.21
N VAL A 80 14.52 0.99 18.28
CA VAL A 80 15.92 0.48 18.39
C VAL A 80 16.99 1.58 18.38
N VAL A 81 16.67 2.85 18.14
CA VAL A 81 17.70 3.91 18.11
C VAL A 81 17.28 5.15 18.91
N ASP A 82 16.97 4.94 20.19
CA ASP A 82 17.13 5.99 21.22
C ASP A 82 17.77 5.37 22.48
N ARG A 83 18.89 4.67 22.26
CA ARG A 83 19.79 4.21 23.33
C ARG A 83 21.22 4.64 23.09
N GLU A 84 21.41 5.82 22.48
CA GLU A 84 22.72 6.50 22.45
C GLU A 84 22.47 8.02 22.47
N SER A 85 21.91 8.52 23.57
CA SER A 85 22.22 9.88 24.00
C SER A 85 23.34 9.80 25.04
N GLU A 86 24.48 10.35 24.61
CA GLU A 86 25.68 10.62 25.38
C GLU A 86 25.39 11.29 26.73
N ASP A 87 26.13 10.89 27.77
CA ASP A 87 26.92 11.78 28.64
C ASP A 87 27.01 11.23 30.07
N SER A 88 28.09 10.50 30.38
CA SER A 88 28.76 10.47 31.70
C SER A 88 29.87 9.42 31.71
N THR A 89 30.98 9.73 31.05
CA THR A 89 32.28 9.22 31.51
C THR A 89 32.93 10.31 32.38
N PRO A 90 33.14 10.09 33.68
CA PRO A 90 34.29 10.67 34.34
C PRO A 90 35.43 9.66 34.24
N HIS A 91 36.47 10.11 33.56
CA HIS A 91 37.78 9.51 33.53
C HIS A 91 38.31 9.34 34.97
N GLN A 92 39.09 8.28 35.15
CA GLN A 92 39.81 7.99 36.37
C GLN A 92 40.70 9.17 36.81
N GLY A 93 40.75 9.38 38.13
CA GLY A 93 41.76 10.15 38.85
C GLY A 93 42.15 9.37 40.09
#